data_AF-L1LAD9-F1
#
_entry.id   AF-L1LAD9-F1
#
_cell.length_a   1.000
_cell.length_b   1.000
_cell.length_c   1.000
_cell.angle_alpha   90.00
_cell.angle_beta   90.00
_cell.angle_gamma   90.00
#
_symmetry.space_group_name_H-M   'P 1'
#
loop_
_entity.id
_entity.type
_entity.pdbx_description
1 polymer ?
#
loop_
_entity_poly.entity_id
_entity_poly.type
_entity_poly.pdbx_seq_one_letter_code
_entity_poly.pdbx_strand_id
1 'polypeptide(L)'
;MMIILSFCILLRLNFVCSLPLKEKIPVDVNIREHRITYVTVSPSVRFFGGVNYNIQRGCRHTHIIGDILDGDKLIISGDSTAVSRYLLTIEREDNTKYIRVITRRKLGRKHSSQVHEFIKEHNDIKFYKVFRIPLQLDILSQQTDKFVNADVVVDWEPKKSLVECYTDGQVPEEETEKIGIPRDLDILPVKFTVKDDMQDDYVISTVKYGRVILDTGSDTLISREVSWEGGIDDPYIQIVSRYNNWTQSVVKYKYIGGEYDRFYIYKKKINQLDLRE
;
A
#
# COMPACT_ATOMS: atom_id res chain seq x y z
N MET A 1 -46.61 -33.66 -29.45
CA MET A 1 -46.51 -33.91 -27.99
C MET A 1 -45.05 -33.77 -27.51
N MET A 2 -44.38 -32.62 -27.75
CA MET A 2 -42.97 -32.40 -27.33
C MET A 2 -42.58 -30.92 -27.12
N ILE A 3 -43.53 -29.98 -26.96
CA ILE A 3 -43.23 -28.53 -26.85
C ILE A 3 -43.55 -27.96 -25.45
N ILE A 4 -44.34 -28.65 -24.63
CA ILE A 4 -44.81 -28.12 -23.33
C ILE A 4 -43.81 -28.37 -22.18
N LEU A 5 -42.85 -29.29 -22.33
CA LEU A 5 -41.87 -29.60 -21.28
C LEU A 5 -40.68 -28.62 -21.20
N SER A 6 -40.50 -27.77 -22.21
CA SER A 6 -39.36 -26.83 -22.29
C SER A 6 -39.57 -25.55 -21.46
N PHE A 7 -40.82 -25.22 -21.10
CA PHE A 7 -41.13 -23.95 -20.41
C PHE A 7 -40.92 -24.01 -18.89
N CYS A 8 -40.91 -25.20 -18.28
CA CYS A 8 -40.76 -25.34 -16.82
C CYS A 8 -39.30 -25.34 -16.34
N ILE A 9 -38.31 -25.47 -17.23
CA ILE A 9 -36.88 -25.46 -16.85
C ILE A 9 -36.33 -24.01 -16.78
N LEU A 10 -36.98 -23.03 -17.43
CA LEU A 10 -36.55 -21.63 -17.45
C LEU A 10 -36.99 -20.80 -16.23
N LEU A 11 -37.80 -21.36 -15.32
CA LEU A 11 -38.22 -20.71 -14.07
C LEU A 11 -37.48 -21.21 -12.82
N ARG A 12 -36.31 -21.84 -12.98
CA ARG A 12 -35.31 -21.86 -11.89
C ARG A 12 -34.57 -20.52 -11.85
N LEU A 13 -35.33 -19.45 -11.64
CA LEU A 13 -34.78 -18.21 -11.09
C LEU A 13 -34.28 -18.57 -9.70
N ASN A 14 -33.01 -18.97 -9.61
CA ASN A 14 -32.26 -19.03 -8.37
C ASN A 14 -32.17 -17.59 -7.85
N PHE A 15 -33.27 -17.10 -7.27
CA PHE A 15 -33.25 -15.97 -6.38
C PHE A 15 -32.43 -16.43 -5.18
N VAL A 16 -31.13 -16.20 -5.28
CA VAL A 16 -30.24 -16.19 -4.14
C VAL A 16 -30.67 -14.96 -3.34
N CYS A 17 -31.72 -15.13 -2.53
CA CYS A 17 -32.09 -14.18 -1.49
C CYS A 17 -30.92 -14.15 -0.52
N SER A 18 -29.99 -13.24 -0.74
CA SER A 18 -29.01 -12.92 0.29
C SER A 18 -29.80 -12.38 1.47
N LEU A 19 -29.87 -13.15 2.55
CA LEU A 19 -30.40 -12.66 3.82
C LEU A 19 -29.77 -11.28 4.10
N PRO A 20 -30.54 -10.32 4.61
CA PRO A 20 -30.00 -9.01 4.98
C PRO A 20 -28.77 -9.24 5.86
N LEU A 21 -27.71 -8.46 5.65
CA LEU A 21 -26.52 -8.56 6.47
C LEU A 21 -26.95 -8.38 7.92
N LYS A 22 -26.81 -9.44 8.71
CA LYS A 22 -27.06 -9.37 10.15
C LYS A 22 -26.14 -8.30 10.73
N GLU A 23 -26.73 -7.33 11.41
CA GLU A 23 -25.98 -6.29 12.10
C GLU A 23 -25.02 -6.94 13.10
N LYS A 24 -23.77 -6.49 13.07
CA LYS A 24 -22.73 -6.97 13.98
C LYS A 24 -22.78 -6.18 15.27
N ILE A 25 -22.46 -6.86 16.37
CA ILE A 25 -22.36 -6.24 17.68
C ILE A 25 -21.07 -5.42 17.72
N PRO A 26 -21.15 -4.09 17.90
CA PRO A 26 -19.96 -3.26 18.05
C PRO A 26 -19.26 -3.60 19.37
N VAL A 27 -17.94 -3.68 19.33
CA VAL A 27 -17.07 -3.85 20.49
C VAL A 27 -16.15 -2.65 20.55
N ASP A 28 -16.42 -1.75 21.48
CA ASP A 28 -15.63 -0.54 21.63
C ASP A 28 -14.23 -0.88 22.17
N VAL A 29 -13.24 -0.18 21.65
CA VAL A 29 -11.82 -0.44 21.92
C VAL A 29 -11.20 0.81 22.53
N ASN A 30 -10.86 0.71 23.83
CA ASN A 30 -10.00 1.67 24.49
C ASN A 30 -8.55 1.23 24.37
N ILE A 31 -7.72 2.00 23.68
CA ILE A 31 -6.33 1.62 23.39
C ILE A 31 -5.42 1.57 24.62
N ARG A 32 -5.87 2.12 25.77
CA ARG A 32 -5.16 2.02 27.06
C ARG A 32 -5.40 0.70 27.79
N GLU A 33 -6.45 -0.02 27.42
CA GLU A 33 -6.84 -1.26 28.08
C GLU A 33 -6.14 -2.46 27.43
N HIS A 34 -5.63 -3.35 28.29
CA HIS A 34 -4.87 -4.52 27.84
C HIS A 34 -5.79 -5.71 27.50
N ARG A 35 -7.04 -5.70 27.95
CA ARG A 35 -7.98 -6.82 27.79
C ARG A 35 -9.34 -6.32 27.36
N ILE A 36 -9.70 -6.65 26.12
CA ILE A 36 -11.00 -6.33 25.55
C ILE A 36 -11.62 -7.65 25.09
N THR A 37 -12.80 -7.96 25.62
CA THR A 37 -13.52 -9.18 25.27
C THR A 37 -13.75 -9.22 23.75
N TYR A 38 -13.50 -10.37 23.12
CA TYR A 38 -13.67 -10.60 21.67
C TYR A 38 -12.66 -9.92 20.74
N VAL A 39 -11.68 -9.17 21.27
CA VAL A 39 -10.59 -8.58 20.50
C VAL A 39 -9.29 -9.36 20.79
N THR A 40 -8.59 -9.76 19.73
CA THR A 40 -7.22 -10.24 19.76
C THR A 40 -6.28 -9.05 19.58
N VAL A 41 -5.37 -8.89 20.54
CA VAL A 41 -4.28 -7.93 20.49
C VAL A 41 -3.00 -8.71 20.19
N SER A 42 -2.27 -8.33 19.13
CA SER A 42 -1.06 -9.02 18.68
C SER A 42 -0.02 -8.03 18.18
N PRO A 43 1.29 -8.26 18.39
CA PRO A 43 2.32 -7.38 17.84
C PRO A 43 2.27 -7.36 16.31
N SER A 44 2.66 -6.23 15.73
CA SER A 44 2.79 -6.05 14.29
C SER A 44 4.11 -6.61 13.80
N VAL A 45 4.05 -7.43 12.73
CA VAL A 45 5.25 -7.96 12.07
C VAL A 45 5.96 -6.88 11.25
N ARG A 46 5.19 -5.90 10.77
CA ARG A 46 5.67 -4.89 9.82
C ARG A 46 6.12 -3.60 10.48
N PHE A 47 5.46 -3.21 11.56
CA PHE A 47 5.71 -1.95 12.24
C PHE A 47 6.32 -2.27 13.59
N PHE A 48 7.61 -1.94 13.77
CA PHE A 48 8.29 -2.13 15.04
C PHE A 48 7.56 -1.37 16.16
N GLY A 49 7.34 -2.03 17.30
CA GLY A 49 6.52 -1.49 18.40
C GLY A 49 5.02 -1.39 18.10
N GLY A 50 4.57 -1.77 16.90
CA GLY A 50 3.18 -1.72 16.50
C GLY A 50 2.35 -2.82 17.15
N VAL A 51 1.08 -2.51 17.47
CA VAL A 51 0.11 -3.43 18.05
C VAL A 51 -1.15 -3.45 17.21
N ASN A 52 -1.56 -4.65 16.80
CA ASN A 52 -2.72 -4.90 15.96
C ASN A 52 -3.90 -5.39 16.81
N TYR A 53 -5.05 -4.77 16.60
CA TYR A 53 -6.33 -5.10 17.23
C TYR A 53 -7.27 -5.66 16.18
N ASN A 54 -7.74 -6.89 16.42
CA ASN A 54 -8.58 -7.65 15.50
C ASN A 54 -9.70 -8.33 16.25
N ILE A 55 -10.89 -8.43 15.66
CA ILE A 55 -11.91 -9.34 16.22
C ILE A 55 -11.39 -10.79 16.16
N GLN A 56 -11.51 -11.48 17.30
CA GLN A 56 -11.18 -12.89 17.46
C GLN A 56 -11.82 -13.73 16.36
N ARG A 57 -11.08 -14.70 15.82
CA ARG A 57 -11.49 -15.48 14.63
C ARG A 57 -12.91 -16.06 14.76
N GLY A 58 -13.27 -16.61 15.92
CA GLY A 58 -14.60 -17.19 16.17
C GLY A 58 -15.74 -16.16 16.26
N CYS A 59 -15.42 -14.89 16.52
CA CYS A 59 -16.38 -13.81 16.70
C CYS A 59 -16.50 -12.91 15.46
N ARG A 60 -15.68 -13.10 14.42
CA ARG A 60 -15.63 -12.21 13.24
C ARG A 60 -16.95 -12.12 12.47
N HIS A 61 -17.86 -13.09 12.61
CA HIS A 61 -19.16 -13.06 11.95
C HIS A 61 -20.23 -12.32 12.75
N THR A 62 -20.04 -12.18 14.06
CA THR A 62 -21.03 -11.61 14.99
C THR A 62 -20.61 -10.27 15.57
N HIS A 63 -19.31 -9.98 15.62
CA HIS A 63 -18.74 -8.77 16.24
C HIS A 63 -17.92 -7.95 15.25
N ILE A 64 -17.81 -6.66 15.53
CA ILE A 64 -16.96 -5.70 14.81
C ILE A 64 -16.35 -4.71 15.80
N ILE A 65 -15.18 -4.15 15.50
CA ILE A 65 -14.62 -3.05 16.31
C ILE A 65 -15.55 -1.84 16.16
N GLY A 66 -16.09 -1.38 17.29
CA GLY A 66 -16.98 -0.24 17.44
C GLY A 66 -16.19 1.06 17.55
N ASP A 67 -16.54 1.88 18.53
CA ASP A 67 -15.85 3.13 18.85
C ASP A 67 -14.40 2.85 19.27
N ILE A 68 -13.49 3.75 18.89
CA ILE A 68 -12.07 3.66 19.28
C ILE A 68 -11.75 4.85 20.16
N LEU A 69 -11.26 4.59 21.38
CA LEU A 69 -11.04 5.59 22.43
C LEU A 69 -9.59 5.57 22.95
N ASP A 70 -9.13 6.71 23.46
CA ASP A 70 -7.91 6.87 24.28
C ASP A 70 -8.31 7.37 25.68
N GLY A 71 -8.57 6.44 26.61
CA GLY A 71 -9.27 6.76 27.86
C GLY A 71 -10.72 7.17 27.56
N ASP A 72 -11.15 8.34 28.06
CA ASP A 72 -12.51 8.85 27.85
C ASP A 72 -12.68 9.63 26.53
N LYS A 73 -11.64 9.70 25.70
CA LYS A 73 -11.65 10.50 24.47
C LYS A 73 -11.90 9.61 23.26
N LEU A 74 -13.03 9.85 22.59
CA LEU A 74 -13.33 9.25 21.30
C LEU A 74 -12.35 9.75 20.24
N ILE A 75 -11.69 8.81 19.55
CA ILE A 75 -10.79 9.07 18.42
C ILE A 75 -11.57 8.99 17.11
N ILE A 76 -12.33 7.90 16.93
CA ILE A 76 -13.19 7.69 15.76
C ILE A 76 -14.37 6.79 16.12
N SER A 77 -15.58 7.20 15.69
CA SER A 77 -16.80 6.43 15.91
C SER A 77 -16.83 5.11 15.15
N GLY A 78 -17.62 4.17 15.65
CA GLY A 78 -18.10 2.95 15.03
C GLY A 78 -18.70 3.17 13.64
N ASP A 79 -18.62 2.15 12.79
CA ASP A 79 -19.34 2.12 11.53
C ASP A 79 -20.21 0.88 11.45
N SER A 80 -21.53 1.07 11.61
CA SER A 80 -22.52 -0.01 11.59
C SER A 80 -22.65 -0.68 10.20
N THR A 81 -22.20 -0.02 9.14
CA THR A 81 -22.22 -0.56 7.77
C THR A 81 -20.98 -1.40 7.44
N ALA A 82 -19.98 -1.38 8.32
CA ALA A 82 -18.72 -2.07 8.10
C ALA A 82 -18.88 -3.59 8.26
N VAL A 83 -18.24 -4.33 7.36
CA VAL A 83 -18.16 -5.79 7.43
C VAL A 83 -16.92 -6.25 8.20
N SER A 84 -15.89 -5.42 8.29
CA SER A 84 -14.74 -5.63 9.17
C SER A 84 -14.05 -4.31 9.45
N ARG A 85 -13.44 -4.22 10.64
CA ARG A 85 -12.65 -3.07 11.04
C ARG A 85 -11.37 -3.57 11.72
N TYR A 86 -10.27 -2.90 11.42
CA TYR A 86 -8.92 -3.21 11.89
C TYR A 86 -8.31 -1.96 12.51
N LEU A 87 -7.58 -2.12 13.60
CA LEU A 87 -6.88 -1.04 14.28
C LEU A 87 -5.41 -1.45 14.47
N LEU A 88 -4.50 -0.57 14.09
CA LEU A 88 -3.07 -0.62 14.39
C LEU A 88 -2.73 0.62 15.23
N THR A 89 -2.00 0.41 16.31
CA THR A 89 -1.40 1.48 17.12
C THR A 89 0.11 1.34 17.10
N ILE A 90 0.84 2.45 17.00
CA ILE A 90 2.30 2.48 17.08
C ILE A 90 2.67 3.59 18.07
N GLU A 91 3.51 3.26 19.04
CA GLU A 91 4.13 4.23 19.94
C GLU A 91 5.60 4.36 19.54
N ARG A 92 6.01 5.58 19.18
CA ARG A 92 7.37 5.89 18.71
C ARG A 92 8.29 6.25 19.86
N GLU A 93 9.59 6.34 19.57
CA GLU A 93 10.63 6.66 20.56
C GLU A 93 10.46 8.06 21.18
N ASP A 94 9.90 9.00 20.43
CA ASP A 94 9.56 10.36 20.88
C ASP A 94 8.24 10.44 21.66
N ASN A 95 7.63 9.30 21.99
CA ASN A 95 6.31 9.16 22.61
C ASN A 95 5.13 9.67 21.75
N THR A 96 5.35 9.95 20.47
CA THR A 96 4.23 10.18 19.56
C THR A 96 3.47 8.88 19.35
N LYS A 97 2.14 8.99 19.22
CA LYS A 97 1.26 7.84 18.99
C LYS A 97 0.62 7.95 17.63
N TYR A 98 0.84 6.94 16.81
CA TYR A 98 0.23 6.80 15.51
C TYR A 98 -0.87 5.73 15.56
N ILE A 99 -2.00 6.01 14.94
CA ILE A 99 -3.15 5.11 14.86
C ILE A 99 -3.59 4.98 13.40
N ARG A 100 -3.76 3.75 12.94
CA ARG A 100 -4.38 3.45 11.64
C ARG A 100 -5.61 2.59 11.83
N VAL A 101 -6.73 3.08 11.31
CA VAL A 101 -8.02 2.38 11.33
C VAL A 101 -8.43 2.06 9.91
N ILE A 102 -8.56 0.78 9.60
CA ILE A 102 -8.99 0.31 8.28
C ILE A 102 -10.40 -0.25 8.41
N THR A 103 -11.34 0.36 7.70
CA THR A 103 -12.75 -0.02 7.70
C THR A 103 -13.10 -0.60 6.34
N ARG A 104 -13.57 -1.84 6.30
CA ARG A 104 -14.03 -2.51 5.08
C ARG A 104 -15.55 -2.52 5.04
N ARG A 105 -16.11 -2.11 3.92
CA ARG A 105 -17.55 -2.13 3.63
C ARG A 105 -17.84 -3.06 2.46
N LYS A 106 -19.06 -3.57 2.41
CA LYS A 106 -19.56 -4.37 1.29
C LYS A 106 -20.61 -3.57 0.55
N LEU A 107 -20.34 -3.24 -0.71
CA LEU A 107 -21.28 -2.57 -1.61
C LEU A 107 -21.68 -3.54 -2.72
N GLY A 108 -22.82 -4.20 -2.54
CA GLY A 108 -23.27 -5.29 -3.40
C GLY A 108 -22.29 -6.47 -3.38
N ARG A 109 -21.68 -6.77 -4.54
CA ARG A 109 -20.67 -7.84 -4.68
C ARG A 109 -19.23 -7.38 -4.46
N LYS A 110 -18.99 -6.07 -4.37
CA LYS A 110 -17.65 -5.50 -4.22
C LYS A 110 -17.35 -5.16 -2.76
N HIS A 111 -16.07 -5.15 -2.41
CA HIS A 111 -15.61 -4.69 -1.10
C HIS A 111 -14.79 -3.42 -1.28
N SER A 112 -15.14 -2.38 -0.54
CA SER A 112 -14.35 -1.15 -0.44
C SER A 112 -13.68 -1.12 0.92
N SER A 113 -12.47 -0.58 0.98
CA SER A 113 -11.79 -0.31 2.26
C SER A 113 -11.55 1.19 2.35
N GLN A 114 -11.43 1.70 3.56
CA GLN A 114 -11.09 3.07 3.84
C GLN A 114 -10.14 3.11 5.03
N VAL A 115 -9.07 3.87 4.88
CA VAL A 115 -8.04 4.08 5.89
C VAL A 115 -8.23 5.45 6.51
N HIS A 116 -8.21 5.48 7.84
CA HIS A 116 -8.11 6.70 8.63
C HIS A 116 -6.85 6.62 9.46
N GLU A 117 -5.98 7.61 9.31
CA GLU A 117 -4.72 7.70 10.05
C GLU A 117 -4.81 8.89 10.99
N PHE A 118 -4.33 8.70 12.21
CA PHE A 118 -4.31 9.71 13.25
C PHE A 118 -2.95 9.72 13.95
N ILE A 119 -2.51 10.90 14.35
CA ILE A 119 -1.29 11.10 15.13
C ILE A 119 -1.63 11.92 16.38
N LYS A 120 -0.89 11.66 17.46
CA LYS A 120 -0.93 12.44 18.69
C LYS A 120 0.51 12.71 19.10
N GLU A 121 0.89 13.98 19.19
CA GLU A 121 2.24 14.35 19.55
C GLU A 121 2.51 14.17 21.05
N HIS A 122 3.77 14.27 21.43
CA HIS A 122 4.16 14.29 22.84
C HIS A 122 3.52 15.51 23.53
N ASN A 123 2.78 15.26 24.61
CA ASN A 123 1.97 16.23 25.38
C ASN A 123 0.62 16.64 24.76
N ASP A 124 0.29 16.18 23.55
CA ASP A 124 -1.01 16.48 22.98
C ASP A 124 -2.13 15.78 23.74
N ILE A 125 -3.25 16.49 23.84
CA ILE A 125 -4.45 16.00 24.54
C ILE A 125 -5.30 15.15 23.60
N LYS A 126 -5.23 15.37 22.29
CA LYS A 126 -6.13 14.79 21.27
C LYS A 126 -5.33 14.23 20.11
N PHE A 127 -5.95 13.31 19.38
CA PHE A 127 -5.46 12.85 18.10
C PHE A 127 -5.90 13.79 16.98
N TYR A 128 -5.02 14.00 16.00
CA TYR A 128 -5.29 14.74 14.77
C TYR A 128 -5.23 13.78 13.60
N LYS A 129 -6.07 14.01 12.59
CA LYS A 129 -6.03 13.21 11.36
C LYS A 129 -4.78 13.57 10.57
N VAL A 130 -4.08 12.56 10.06
CA VAL A 130 -2.88 12.76 9.23
C VAL A 130 -3.28 13.37 7.89
N PHE A 131 -2.60 14.46 7.52
CA PHE A 131 -2.73 15.13 6.23
C PHE A 131 -1.34 15.39 5.67
N ARG A 132 -1.08 14.87 4.46
CA ARG A 132 0.24 14.93 3.84
C ARG A 132 0.31 16.04 2.80
N ILE A 133 1.43 16.76 2.80
CA ILE A 133 1.79 17.76 1.81
C ILE A 133 2.36 17.06 0.57
N PRO A 134 1.82 17.34 -0.63
CA PRO A 134 2.30 16.72 -1.85
C PRO A 134 3.67 17.26 -2.26
N LEU A 135 4.61 16.35 -2.51
CA LEU A 135 5.94 16.64 -3.06
C LEU A 135 6.00 16.33 -4.56
N GLN A 136 6.83 17.07 -5.27
CA GLN A 136 7.21 16.76 -6.66
C GLN A 136 8.61 16.14 -6.65
N LEU A 137 8.74 14.99 -7.29
CA LEU A 137 9.99 14.26 -7.48
C LEU A 137 10.39 14.37 -8.95
N ASP A 138 11.61 14.82 -9.23
CA ASP A 138 12.25 14.67 -10.55
C ASP A 138 13.41 13.68 -10.43
N ILE A 139 13.25 12.50 -11.05
CA ILE A 139 14.15 11.36 -10.92
C ILE A 139 15.59 11.72 -11.31
N LEU A 140 15.79 12.58 -12.32
CA LEU A 140 17.12 12.89 -12.84
C LEU A 140 17.93 13.81 -11.94
N SER A 141 17.25 14.72 -11.23
CA SER A 141 17.90 15.74 -10.40
C SER A 141 17.77 15.49 -8.90
N GLN A 142 16.86 14.60 -8.48
CA GLN A 142 16.62 14.36 -7.06
C GLN A 142 17.84 13.69 -6.42
N GLN A 143 18.37 14.36 -5.42
CA GLN A 143 19.33 13.80 -4.46
C GLN A 143 18.63 13.61 -3.12
N THR A 144 19.24 12.87 -2.20
CA THR A 144 18.75 12.82 -0.81
C THR A 144 18.73 14.23 -0.24
N ASP A 145 17.57 14.65 0.28
CA ASP A 145 17.38 15.97 0.89
C ASP A 145 16.69 15.83 2.26
N LYS A 146 16.09 16.91 2.77
CA LYS A 146 15.40 16.89 4.07
C LYS A 146 14.10 16.07 4.07
N PHE A 147 13.52 15.75 2.91
CA PHE A 147 12.22 15.10 2.79
C PHE A 147 12.30 13.75 2.07
N VAL A 148 13.10 13.67 1.01
CA VAL A 148 13.21 12.51 0.14
C VAL A 148 14.54 11.82 0.39
N ASN A 149 14.49 10.51 0.53
CA ASN A 149 15.66 9.65 0.51
C ASN A 149 15.86 9.09 -0.90
N ALA A 150 17.09 9.11 -1.41
CA ALA A 150 17.50 8.50 -2.67
C ALA A 150 18.56 7.43 -2.38
N ASP A 151 18.12 6.20 -2.20
CA ASP A 151 18.97 5.07 -1.83
C ASP A 151 19.40 4.28 -3.06
N VAL A 152 20.68 3.96 -3.15
CA VAL A 152 21.17 2.95 -4.10
C VAL A 152 20.73 1.57 -3.62
N VAL A 153 20.05 0.82 -4.47
CA VAL A 153 19.59 -0.54 -4.15
C VAL A 153 20.73 -1.52 -4.45
N VAL A 154 21.40 -1.97 -3.39
CA VAL A 154 22.58 -2.87 -3.47
C VAL A 154 22.17 -4.32 -3.75
N ASP A 155 20.97 -4.74 -3.33
CA ASP A 155 20.42 -6.08 -3.58
C ASP A 155 19.86 -6.20 -5.01
N TRP A 156 20.65 -5.81 -6.01
CA TRP A 156 20.29 -5.98 -7.40
C TRP A 156 20.64 -7.42 -7.80
N GLU A 157 19.64 -8.31 -7.83
CA GLU A 157 19.81 -9.54 -8.59
C GLU A 157 19.91 -9.13 -10.07
N PRO A 158 21.02 -9.44 -10.77
CA PRO A 158 21.11 -9.18 -12.21
C PRO A 158 19.88 -9.78 -12.86
N LYS A 159 19.07 -8.95 -13.53
CA LYS A 159 17.89 -9.46 -14.24
C LYS A 159 18.37 -10.59 -15.14
N LYS A 160 17.84 -11.81 -14.94
CA LYS A 160 18.12 -13.00 -15.75
C LYS A 160 18.03 -12.75 -17.27
N SER A 161 17.37 -11.67 -17.68
CA SER A 161 17.31 -11.22 -19.08
C SER A 161 18.64 -10.93 -19.75
N LEU A 162 19.72 -10.63 -19.01
CA LEU A 162 21.07 -10.50 -19.61
C LEU A 162 21.78 -11.85 -19.80
N VAL A 163 21.32 -12.91 -19.12
CA VAL A 163 21.89 -14.25 -19.23
C VAL A 163 21.27 -15.05 -20.38
N GLU A 164 20.03 -14.72 -20.77
CA GLU A 164 19.31 -15.41 -21.86
C GLU A 164 19.85 -15.08 -23.27
N CYS A 165 20.82 -14.18 -23.41
CA CYS A 165 21.44 -13.84 -24.70
C CYS A 165 22.56 -14.82 -25.12
N TYR A 166 23.00 -15.72 -24.24
CA TYR A 166 24.07 -16.69 -24.51
C TYR A 166 23.48 -18.09 -24.68
N THR A 167 22.91 -18.37 -25.85
CA THR A 167 22.26 -19.67 -26.13
C THR A 167 23.21 -20.84 -26.35
N ASP A 168 24.54 -20.65 -26.34
CA ASP A 168 25.52 -21.69 -26.68
C ASP A 168 26.38 -22.21 -25.50
N GLY A 169 25.97 -21.95 -24.26
CA GLY A 169 26.45 -22.74 -23.11
C GLY A 169 27.94 -22.62 -22.75
N GLN A 170 28.66 -21.63 -23.28
CA GLN A 170 30.02 -21.28 -22.85
C GLN A 170 30.08 -19.80 -22.48
N VAL A 171 29.71 -19.50 -21.23
CA VAL A 171 30.11 -18.22 -20.62
C VAL A 171 31.52 -18.45 -20.06
N PRO A 172 32.55 -17.71 -20.51
CA PRO A 172 33.89 -17.84 -19.97
C PRO A 172 33.88 -17.59 -18.44
N GLU A 173 34.50 -18.48 -17.66
CA GLU A 173 34.58 -18.36 -16.18
C GLU A 173 35.15 -17.00 -15.73
N GLU A 174 35.99 -16.37 -16.54
CA GLU A 174 36.57 -15.04 -16.29
C GLU A 174 35.58 -13.86 -16.43
N GLU A 175 34.41 -14.06 -17.03
CA GLU A 175 33.35 -13.04 -17.09
C GLU A 175 32.39 -13.13 -15.90
N THR A 176 32.28 -14.30 -15.27
CA THR A 176 31.46 -14.51 -14.07
C THR A 176 32.00 -13.80 -12.83
N GLU A 177 33.31 -13.60 -12.71
CA GLU A 177 33.92 -12.83 -11.59
C GLU A 177 33.79 -11.30 -11.74
N LYS A 178 33.37 -10.79 -12.91
CA LYS A 178 33.10 -9.36 -13.15
C LYS A 178 31.63 -8.96 -12.90
N ILE A 179 30.82 -9.84 -12.32
CA ILE A 179 29.38 -9.64 -12.11
C ILE A 179 29.06 -8.77 -10.87
N GLY A 180 30.05 -8.39 -10.04
CA GLY A 180 29.75 -7.79 -8.74
C GLY A 180 29.35 -6.31 -8.72
N ILE A 181 29.89 -5.47 -9.62
CA ILE A 181 29.72 -4.01 -9.52
C ILE A 181 29.68 -3.41 -10.93
N PRO A 182 28.59 -2.72 -11.33
CA PRO A 182 28.55 -1.96 -12.58
C PRO A 182 29.75 -1.00 -12.63
N ARG A 183 30.50 -1.03 -13.74
CA ARG A 183 31.63 -0.10 -13.94
C ARG A 183 31.18 1.36 -14.00
N ASP A 184 29.91 1.57 -14.33
CA ASP A 184 29.27 2.86 -14.41
C ASP A 184 28.28 3.02 -13.25
N LEU A 185 28.57 3.98 -12.37
CA LEU A 185 27.73 4.30 -11.22
C LEU A 185 26.37 4.88 -11.67
N ASP A 186 26.28 5.40 -12.89
CA ASP A 186 25.06 6.01 -13.43
C ASP A 186 23.98 4.98 -13.78
N ILE A 187 24.31 3.68 -13.78
CA ILE A 187 23.38 2.57 -14.05
C ILE A 187 22.82 1.98 -12.74
N LEU A 188 23.35 2.39 -11.59
CA LEU A 188 22.95 1.81 -10.32
C LEU A 188 21.47 2.07 -10.03
N PRO A 189 20.70 1.03 -9.67
CA PRO A 189 19.31 1.20 -9.27
C PRO A 189 19.17 2.17 -8.10
N VAL A 190 18.32 3.19 -8.26
CA VAL A 190 18.01 4.15 -7.19
C VAL A 190 16.55 4.02 -6.79
N LYS A 191 16.30 4.03 -5.49
CA LYS A 191 14.98 4.03 -4.88
C LYS A 191 14.74 5.34 -4.15
N PHE A 192 13.66 6.01 -4.53
CA PHE A 192 13.20 7.24 -3.92
C PHE A 192 12.01 6.98 -2.99
N THR A 193 12.13 7.41 -1.75
CA THR A 193 11.08 7.34 -0.73
C THR A 193 11.01 8.64 0.06
N VAL A 194 9.87 8.93 0.70
CA VAL A 194 9.85 9.94 1.76
C VAL A 194 10.57 9.35 2.98
N LYS A 195 11.45 10.11 3.62
CA LYS A 195 12.15 9.70 4.84
C LYS A 195 11.17 9.25 5.91
N ASP A 196 11.55 8.23 6.68
CA ASP A 196 10.63 7.54 7.61
C ASP A 196 10.03 8.49 8.67
N ASP A 197 10.79 9.46 9.15
CA ASP A 197 10.35 10.50 10.08
C ASP A 197 9.45 11.56 9.45
N MET A 198 9.40 11.63 8.11
CA MET A 198 8.64 12.61 7.33
C MET A 198 7.38 12.00 6.67
N GLN A 199 7.15 10.69 6.80
CA GLN A 199 6.09 9.96 6.09
C GLN A 199 4.67 10.32 6.52
N ASP A 200 4.48 10.96 7.69
CA ASP A 200 3.17 11.45 8.12
C ASP A 200 2.85 12.84 7.56
N ASP A 201 3.88 13.62 7.23
CA ASP A 201 3.72 15.01 6.81
C ASP A 201 3.81 15.17 5.30
N TYR A 202 4.49 14.27 4.60
CA TYR A 202 4.78 14.41 3.17
C TYR A 202 4.47 13.14 2.37
N VAL A 203 4.16 13.33 1.10
CA VAL A 203 3.99 12.24 0.13
C VAL A 203 4.47 12.64 -1.25
N ILE A 204 5.21 11.76 -1.94
CA ILE A 204 5.58 11.99 -3.34
C ILE A 204 4.32 11.91 -4.20
N SER A 205 3.78 13.07 -4.61
CA SER A 205 2.54 13.15 -5.37
C SER A 205 2.79 13.25 -6.88
N THR A 206 3.81 13.95 -7.33
CA THR A 206 4.14 14.02 -8.77
C THR A 206 5.49 13.39 -9.01
N VAL A 207 5.59 12.54 -10.04
CA VAL A 207 6.85 11.92 -10.46
C VAL A 207 7.17 12.36 -11.88
N LYS A 208 8.35 12.95 -12.06
CA LYS A 208 8.89 13.44 -13.33
C LYS A 208 10.19 12.72 -13.67
N TYR A 209 10.48 12.70 -14.96
CA TYR A 209 11.78 12.38 -15.51
C TYR A 209 12.19 13.53 -16.42
N GLY A 210 12.95 14.48 -15.88
CA GLY A 210 13.22 15.77 -16.51
C GLY A 210 11.92 16.50 -16.83
N ARG A 211 11.64 16.71 -18.12
CA ARG A 211 10.44 17.44 -18.58
C ARG A 211 9.18 16.58 -18.67
N VAL A 212 9.29 15.26 -18.54
CA VAL A 212 8.17 14.32 -18.72
C VAL A 212 7.52 14.03 -17.38
N ILE A 213 6.22 14.27 -17.25
CA ILE A 213 5.43 13.83 -16.09
C ILE A 213 5.01 12.38 -16.31
N LEU A 214 5.46 11.48 -15.44
CA LEU A 214 5.16 10.06 -15.54
C LEU A 214 3.86 9.70 -14.83
N ASP A 215 3.68 10.24 -13.61
CA ASP A 215 2.50 10.00 -12.79
C ASP A 215 2.18 11.20 -11.91
N THR A 216 0.89 11.44 -11.69
CA THR A 216 0.38 12.44 -10.76
C THR A 216 -0.61 11.76 -9.82
N GLY A 217 -0.33 11.86 -8.53
CA GLY A 217 -1.10 11.27 -7.46
C GLY A 217 -2.42 12.01 -7.25
N SER A 218 -3.33 11.34 -6.55
CA SER A 218 -4.55 11.93 -6.03
C SER A 218 -4.38 12.30 -4.56
N ASP A 219 -5.30 13.09 -4.02
CA ASP A 219 -5.36 13.48 -2.60
C ASP A 219 -5.55 12.29 -1.64
N THR A 220 -5.80 11.10 -2.19
CA THR A 220 -5.98 9.86 -1.45
C THR A 220 -4.70 9.05 -1.28
N LEU A 221 -3.56 9.55 -1.77
CA LEU A 221 -2.27 8.88 -1.71
C LEU A 221 -1.73 8.87 -0.26
N ILE A 222 -1.41 7.68 0.25
CA ILE A 222 -0.82 7.49 1.58
C ILE A 222 0.70 7.45 1.47
N SER A 223 1.21 6.67 0.53
CA SER A 223 2.65 6.57 0.30
C SER A 223 2.96 6.23 -1.14
N ARG A 224 4.15 6.63 -1.58
CA ARG A 224 4.68 6.33 -2.89
C ARG A 224 6.17 6.07 -2.81
N GLU A 225 6.58 5.03 -3.52
CA GLU A 225 7.96 4.65 -3.75
C GLU A 225 8.22 4.67 -5.25
N VAL A 226 9.38 5.17 -5.66
CA VAL A 226 9.80 5.21 -7.05
C VAL A 226 11.16 4.52 -7.16
N SER A 227 11.28 3.54 -8.06
CA SER A 227 12.55 2.89 -8.39
C SER A 227 12.93 3.24 -9.81
N TRP A 228 14.20 3.58 -10.04
CA TRP A 228 14.79 3.86 -11.33
C TRP A 228 15.99 2.94 -11.56
N GLU A 229 16.04 2.31 -12.73
CA GLU A 229 17.08 1.37 -13.15
C GLU A 229 17.45 1.63 -14.62
N GLY A 230 18.59 1.13 -15.08
CA GLY A 230 18.97 1.15 -16.51
C GLY A 230 19.64 2.43 -17.00
N GLY A 231 19.91 3.38 -16.10
CA GLY A 231 20.60 4.63 -16.40
C GLY A 231 19.78 5.58 -17.29
N ILE A 232 20.46 6.55 -17.89
CA ILE A 232 19.84 7.60 -18.72
C ILE A 232 19.43 7.08 -20.11
N ASP A 233 20.16 6.11 -20.65
CA ASP A 233 19.98 5.62 -22.02
C ASP A 233 18.83 4.61 -22.15
N ASP A 234 18.60 3.76 -21.14
CA ASP A 234 17.47 2.81 -21.08
C ASP A 234 16.73 2.85 -19.73
N PRO A 235 16.13 4.00 -19.37
CA PRO A 235 15.52 4.17 -18.07
C PRO A 235 14.27 3.29 -17.93
N TYR A 236 14.29 2.47 -16.90
CA TYR A 236 13.18 1.66 -16.44
C TYR A 236 12.72 2.16 -15.08
N ILE A 237 11.45 2.58 -15.01
CA ILE A 237 10.92 3.25 -13.82
C ILE A 237 9.74 2.46 -13.28
N GLN A 238 9.77 2.14 -11.98
CA GLN A 238 8.67 1.49 -11.27
C GLN A 238 8.12 2.44 -10.21
N ILE A 239 6.82 2.71 -10.26
CA ILE A 239 6.12 3.50 -9.25
C ILE A 239 5.18 2.59 -8.47
N VAL A 240 5.37 2.51 -7.15
CA VAL A 240 4.50 1.78 -6.23
C VAL A 240 3.74 2.81 -5.39
N SER A 241 2.43 2.91 -5.59
CA SER A 241 1.55 3.85 -4.89
C SER A 241 0.57 3.11 -3.99
N ARG A 242 0.39 3.57 -2.74
CA ARG A 242 -0.64 3.07 -1.81
C ARG A 242 -1.64 4.16 -1.50
N TYR A 243 -2.92 3.81 -1.52
CA TYR A 243 -4.03 4.76 -1.38
C TYR A 243 -4.88 4.48 -0.13
N ASN A 244 -5.63 5.49 0.30
CA ASN A 244 -6.54 5.42 1.45
C ASN A 244 -7.72 4.46 1.27
N ASN A 245 -7.92 3.90 0.08
CA ASN A 245 -8.90 2.84 -0.15
C ASN A 245 -8.31 1.43 0.06
N TRP A 246 -7.10 1.35 0.62
CA TRP A 246 -6.33 0.12 0.84
C TRP A 246 -5.97 -0.65 -0.44
N THR A 247 -5.80 0.08 -1.54
CA THR A 247 -5.27 -0.47 -2.79
C THR A 247 -3.81 -0.05 -2.98
N GLN A 248 -3.05 -0.92 -3.64
CA GLN A 248 -1.70 -0.64 -4.10
C GLN A 248 -1.67 -0.73 -5.63
N SER A 249 -1.19 0.32 -6.28
CA SER A 249 -0.90 0.29 -7.72
C SER A 249 0.61 0.18 -7.94
N VAL A 250 1.00 -0.73 -8.82
CA VAL A 250 2.38 -0.86 -9.32
C VAL A 250 2.34 -0.56 -10.81
N VAL A 251 2.99 0.53 -11.20
CA VAL A 251 3.08 0.97 -12.60
C VAL A 251 4.54 0.91 -13.03
N LYS A 252 4.81 0.30 -14.17
CA LYS A 252 6.14 0.13 -14.75
C LYS A 252 6.18 0.87 -16.07
N TYR A 253 7.13 1.78 -16.20
CA TYR A 253 7.39 2.57 -17.39
C TYR A 253 8.66 2.06 -18.07
N LYS A 254 8.62 2.06 -19.40
CA LYS A 254 9.79 1.85 -20.25
C LYS A 254 9.93 3.04 -21.17
N TYR A 255 11.17 3.40 -21.45
CA TYR A 255 11.50 4.39 -22.45
C TYR A 255 11.65 3.75 -23.83
N ILE A 256 11.30 4.51 -24.87
CA ILE A 256 11.56 4.15 -26.26
C ILE A 256 12.27 5.36 -26.85
N GLY A 257 13.57 5.21 -27.12
CA GLY A 257 14.35 6.20 -27.86
C GLY A 257 14.06 6.14 -29.36
N GLY A 258 14.10 7.29 -30.03
CA GLY A 258 13.94 7.38 -31.48
C GLY A 258 13.43 8.75 -31.94
N GLU A 259 12.59 8.77 -32.96
CA GLU A 259 11.99 10.02 -33.45
C GLU A 259 11.07 10.69 -32.40
N TYR A 260 10.51 9.88 -31.48
CA TYR A 260 9.62 10.35 -30.42
C TYR A 260 10.03 9.74 -29.07
N ASP A 261 11.06 10.33 -28.47
CA ASP A 261 11.50 10.00 -27.12
C ASP A 261 10.34 10.12 -26.13
N ARG A 262 9.87 8.98 -25.62
CA ARG A 262 8.73 8.95 -24.70
C ARG A 262 8.78 7.74 -23.78
N PHE A 263 8.17 7.94 -22.60
CA PHE A 263 7.80 6.83 -21.73
C PHE A 263 6.43 6.29 -22.10
N TYR A 264 6.26 4.97 -21.97
CA TYR A 264 4.97 4.32 -22.03
C TYR A 264 4.78 3.39 -20.82
N ILE A 265 3.53 3.16 -20.45
CA ILE A 265 3.18 2.21 -19.40
C ILE A 265 3.36 0.80 -19.96
N TYR A 266 4.46 0.15 -19.60
CA TYR A 266 4.75 -1.24 -19.97
C TYR A 266 3.85 -2.22 -19.21
N LYS A 267 3.61 -1.96 -17.91
CA LYS A 267 2.76 -2.82 -17.08
C LYS A 267 2.10 -2.02 -15.96
N LYS A 268 0.82 -2.29 -15.72
CA LYS A 268 0.07 -1.76 -14.58
C LYS A 268 -0.62 -2.90 -13.83
N LYS A 269 -0.40 -2.97 -12.52
CA LYS A 269 -1.06 -3.92 -11.61
C LYS A 269 -1.72 -3.13 -10.49
N ILE A 270 -2.92 -3.54 -10.10
CA ILE A 270 -3.62 -3.00 -8.93
C ILE A 270 -3.94 -4.19 -8.02
N ASN A 271 -3.49 -4.11 -6.78
CA ASN A 271 -3.74 -5.12 -5.75
C ASN A 271 -4.59 -4.50 -4.63
N GLN A 272 -5.49 -5.29 -4.07
CA GLN A 272 -6.07 -4.99 -2.78
C GLN A 272 -5.14 -5.56 -1.71
N LEU A 273 -4.68 -4.73 -0.77
CA LEU A 273 -3.78 -5.17 0.29
C LEU A 273 -4.52 -6.05 1.31
N ASP A 274 -3.83 -7.00 1.93
CA ASP A 274 -4.39 -7.69 3.09
C ASP A 274 -4.53 -6.69 4.23
N LEU A 275 -5.58 -6.81 5.05
CA LEU A 275 -5.79 -5.97 6.22
C LEU A 275 -4.75 -6.22 7.32
N ARG A 276 -4.04 -7.34 7.25
CA ARG A 276 -3.01 -7.74 8.22
C ARG A 276 -1.61 -7.24 7.85
N GLU A 277 -1.41 -6.81 6.61
CA GLU A 277 -0.15 -6.23 6.11
C GLU A 277 -0.10 -4.72 6.34
#